data_AF-A0A4Q5YR11-F1
#
_entry.id   AF-A0A4Q5YR11-F1
#
_cell.length_a   1.000
_cell.length_b   1.000
_cell.length_c   1.000
_cell.angle_alpha   90.00
_cell.angle_beta   90.00
_cell.angle_gamma   90.00
#
_symmetry.space_group_name_H-M   'P 1'
#
loop_
_entity.id
_entity.type
_entity.pdbx_description
1 polymer ?
#
loop_
_entity_poly.entity_id
_entity_poly.type
_entity_poly.pdbx_seq_one_letter_code
_entity_poly.pdbx_strand_id
1 'polypeptide(L)'
;EEDAATALRLPKPVRQLYTTVGDVRSCQLQKAFVVLACKDLGSPLPAGYLQWLQQKEIEATERVREKAKQVSILKLRDEILRSLPAAWDKESAANYLRETKTRFAAYLAAVALTDDALHDIRKLLKDLLYVWPYLEGVVAEIFPPQFFNRETCQQLAEKLGSFQDCCVALTLFHPDLLPELSVEERQQLVLIREVCNRRKEGERKALVDRLQLLKNEIRANMQVQTTVPVSTGNAEERSTQE
;
A
#
# COMPACT_ATOMS: atom_id res chain seq x y z
N GLU A 1 -27.56 12.08 -22.63
CA GLU A 1 -26.20 11.63 -22.32
C GLU A 1 -25.81 12.29 -21.01
N GLU A 2 -26.07 11.60 -19.90
CA GLU A 2 -25.80 12.11 -18.55
C GLU A 2 -24.32 11.93 -18.21
N ASP A 3 -23.72 13.01 -17.72
CA ASP A 3 -22.37 13.10 -17.19
C ASP A 3 -22.06 11.90 -16.28
N ALA A 4 -21.20 11.00 -16.76
CA ALA A 4 -20.50 10.07 -15.90
C ALA A 4 -19.71 10.90 -14.89
N ALA A 5 -20.20 10.98 -13.65
CA ALA A 5 -19.58 11.67 -12.54
C ALA A 5 -18.07 11.41 -12.56
N THR A 6 -17.31 12.44 -12.92
CA THR A 6 -15.86 12.34 -13.05
C THR A 6 -15.32 12.01 -11.67
N ALA A 7 -14.83 10.77 -11.51
CA ALA A 7 -14.33 10.27 -10.24
C ALA A 7 -13.47 11.35 -9.54
N LEU A 8 -13.78 11.65 -8.28
CA LEU A 8 -13.12 12.67 -7.49
C LEU A 8 -11.59 12.42 -7.52
N ARG A 9 -10.85 13.30 -8.22
CA ARG A 9 -9.39 13.20 -8.33
C ARG A 9 -8.73 14.27 -7.47
N LEU A 10 -7.64 13.89 -6.80
CA LEU A 10 -6.80 14.86 -6.13
C LEU A 10 -6.29 15.92 -7.13
N PRO A 11 -6.45 17.22 -6.83
CA PRO A 11 -5.95 18.29 -7.68
C PRO A 11 -4.47 18.12 -8.02
N LYS A 12 -4.09 18.42 -9.26
CA LYS A 12 -2.70 18.30 -9.75
C LYS A 12 -1.68 18.99 -8.83
N PRO A 13 -1.93 20.19 -8.27
CA PRO A 13 -0.97 20.84 -7.37
C PRO A 13 -0.70 20.05 -6.08
N VAL A 14 -1.73 19.44 -5.48
CA VAL A 14 -1.59 18.59 -4.28
C VAL A 14 -0.80 17.33 -4.60
N ARG A 15 -1.09 16.67 -5.73
CA ARG A 15 -0.33 15.51 -6.18
C ARG A 15 1.14 15.83 -6.39
N GLN A 16 1.45 16.96 -7.02
CA GLN A 16 2.82 17.40 -7.23
C GLN A 16 3.54 17.72 -5.91
N LEU A 17 2.89 18.40 -4.97
CA LEU A 17 3.44 18.66 -3.64
C LEU A 17 3.72 17.33 -2.91
N TYR A 18 2.77 16.40 -2.93
CA TYR A 18 2.92 15.08 -2.32
C TYR A 18 4.10 14.31 -2.91
N THR A 19 4.26 14.30 -4.24
CA THR A 19 5.43 13.68 -4.90
C THR A 19 6.74 14.30 -4.42
N THR A 20 6.83 15.63 -4.32
CA THR A 20 8.06 16.30 -3.87
C THR A 20 8.38 16.05 -2.40
N VAL A 21 7.37 15.92 -1.54
CA VAL A 21 7.56 15.46 -0.14
C VAL A 21 8.09 14.01 -0.13
N GLY A 22 7.66 13.18 -1.08
CA GLY A 22 8.17 11.83 -1.29
C GLY A 22 9.68 11.76 -1.51
N ASP A 23 10.27 12.73 -2.23
CA ASP A 23 11.73 12.81 -2.43
C ASP A 23 12.48 12.97 -1.11
N VAL A 24 11.99 13.85 -0.22
CA VAL A 24 12.56 14.08 1.12
C VAL A 24 12.53 12.78 1.92
N ARG A 25 11.35 12.13 1.97
CA ARG A 25 11.18 10.84 2.67
C ARG A 25 12.11 9.76 2.10
N SER A 26 12.31 9.72 0.79
CA SER A 26 13.19 8.74 0.14
C SER A 26 14.64 8.92 0.58
N CYS A 27 15.13 10.17 0.65
CA CYS A 27 16.47 10.46 1.17
C CYS A 27 16.62 10.04 2.64
N GLN A 28 15.63 10.36 3.48
CA GLN A 28 15.63 10.00 4.91
C GLN A 28 15.63 8.48 5.11
N LEU A 29 14.81 7.76 4.35
CA LEU A 29 14.78 6.30 4.35
C LEU A 29 16.16 5.74 3.97
N GLN A 30 16.73 6.20 2.86
CA GLN A 30 18.01 5.70 2.40
C GLN A 30 19.14 5.91 3.42
N LYS A 31 19.19 7.07 4.09
CA LYS A 31 20.15 7.30 5.19
C LYS A 31 19.97 6.29 6.31
N ALA A 32 18.73 6.05 6.75
CA ALA A 32 18.45 5.09 7.81
C ALA A 32 18.88 3.66 7.42
N PHE A 33 18.62 3.26 6.17
CA PHE A 33 19.05 1.96 5.65
C PHE A 33 20.56 1.80 5.59
N VAL A 34 21.28 2.82 5.11
CA VAL A 34 22.75 2.82 5.06
C VAL A 34 23.34 2.67 6.46
N VAL A 35 22.86 3.46 7.42
CA VAL A 35 23.33 3.38 8.81
C VAL A 35 23.09 2.00 9.41
N LEU A 36 21.90 1.42 9.18
CA LEU A 36 21.57 0.10 9.67
C LEU A 36 22.43 -1.00 9.02
N ALA A 37 22.63 -0.94 7.70
CA ALA A 37 23.46 -1.90 6.99
C ALA A 37 24.93 -1.84 7.41
N CYS A 38 25.48 -0.63 7.63
CA CYS A 38 26.83 -0.48 8.19
C CYS A 38 26.96 -1.11 9.57
N LYS A 39 25.94 -0.95 10.43
CA LYS A 39 25.89 -1.58 11.74
C LYS A 39 25.90 -3.11 11.62
N ASP A 40 25.09 -3.67 10.72
CA ASP A 40 25.00 -5.12 10.49
C ASP A 40 26.31 -5.70 9.92
N LEU A 41 27.03 -4.92 9.10
CA LEU A 41 28.33 -5.29 8.54
C LEU A 41 29.51 -5.05 9.49
N GLY A 42 29.32 -4.33 10.59
CA GLY A 42 30.41 -3.86 11.43
C GLY A 42 31.37 -2.91 10.70
N SER A 43 30.89 -2.19 9.68
CA SER A 43 31.69 -1.30 8.84
C SER A 43 31.59 0.16 9.30
N PRO A 44 32.57 1.03 9.01
CA PRO A 44 32.42 2.48 9.21
C PRO A 44 31.24 3.04 8.40
N LEU A 45 30.82 4.28 8.65
CA LEU A 45 29.81 4.93 7.81
C LEU A 45 30.45 5.54 6.54
N PRO A 46 29.83 5.44 5.35
CA PRO A 46 30.32 6.09 4.14
C PRO A 46 29.98 7.59 4.18
N ALA A 47 30.85 8.37 4.81
CA ALA A 47 30.61 9.78 5.12
C ALA A 47 30.34 10.63 3.87
N GLY A 48 31.06 10.40 2.77
CA GLY A 48 30.86 11.14 1.51
C GLY A 48 29.47 10.89 0.93
N TYR A 49 29.01 9.63 0.95
CA TYR A 49 27.68 9.27 0.47
C TYR A 49 26.57 9.83 1.38
N LEU A 50 26.74 9.77 2.70
CA LEU A 50 25.77 10.33 3.65
C LEU A 50 25.68 11.86 3.53
N GLN A 51 26.80 12.54 3.30
CA GLN A 51 26.82 13.98 3.01
C GLN A 51 26.08 14.30 1.70
N TRP A 52 26.29 13.51 0.66
CA TRP A 52 25.54 13.65 -0.59
C TRP A 52 24.02 13.47 -0.38
N LEU A 53 23.59 12.45 0.36
CA LEU A 53 22.18 12.27 0.72
C LEU A 53 21.64 13.44 1.55
N GLN A 54 22.46 14.03 2.42
CA GLN A 54 22.10 15.23 3.17
C GLN A 54 21.85 16.41 2.25
N GLN A 55 22.72 16.63 1.28
CA GLN A 55 22.54 17.69 0.30
C GLN A 55 21.28 17.47 -0.54
N LYS A 56 21.01 16.24 -0.97
CA LYS A 56 19.79 15.89 -1.72
C LYS A 56 18.51 16.10 -0.92
N GLU A 57 18.52 15.79 0.37
CA GLU A 57 17.39 16.06 1.27
C GLU A 57 17.13 17.56 1.42
N ILE A 58 18.18 18.38 1.55
CA ILE A 58 18.08 19.85 1.62
C ILE A 58 17.47 20.39 0.32
N GLU A 59 18.02 19.99 -0.84
CA GLU A 59 17.50 20.38 -2.15
C GLU A 59 16.02 20.00 -2.32
N ALA A 60 15.64 18.78 -1.91
CA ALA A 60 14.25 18.32 -1.96
C ALA A 60 13.35 19.14 -1.03
N THR A 61 13.83 19.47 0.17
CA THR A 61 13.09 20.28 1.14
C THR A 61 12.84 21.69 0.62
N GLU A 62 13.82 22.32 -0.04
CA GLU A 62 13.61 23.62 -0.68
C GLU A 62 12.57 23.54 -1.81
N ARG A 63 12.59 22.47 -2.63
CA ARG A 63 11.54 22.25 -3.64
C ARG A 63 10.15 22.09 -3.01
N VAL A 64 10.04 21.42 -1.87
CA VAL A 64 8.78 21.32 -1.11
C VAL A 64 8.31 22.70 -0.68
N ARG A 65 9.20 23.53 -0.10
CA ARG A 65 8.87 24.90 0.35
C ARG A 65 8.36 25.76 -0.80
N GLU A 66 9.03 25.74 -1.95
CA GLU A 66 8.63 26.51 -3.11
C GLU A 66 7.28 26.04 -3.68
N LYS A 67 7.05 24.73 -3.77
CA LYS A 67 5.75 24.21 -4.21
C LYS A 67 4.64 24.52 -3.21
N ALA A 68 4.90 24.44 -1.91
CA ALA A 68 3.91 24.72 -0.88
C ALA A 68 3.38 26.16 -0.97
N LYS A 69 4.24 27.13 -1.30
CA LYS A 69 3.83 28.53 -1.54
C LYS A 69 2.82 28.68 -2.68
N GLN A 70 2.86 27.77 -3.66
CA GLN A 70 1.99 27.79 -4.84
C GLN A 70 0.66 27.06 -4.63
N VAL A 71 0.52 26.30 -3.54
CA VAL A 71 -0.66 25.46 -3.28
C VAL A 71 -1.52 26.08 -2.19
N SER A 72 -2.72 26.55 -2.55
CA SER A 72 -3.72 26.97 -1.58
C SER A 72 -4.53 25.77 -1.10
N ILE A 73 -4.06 25.09 -0.04
CA ILE A 73 -4.71 23.90 0.51
C ILE A 73 -6.17 24.17 0.93
N LEU A 74 -6.45 25.33 1.52
CA LEU A 74 -7.81 25.70 1.93
C LEU A 74 -8.76 25.82 0.75
N LYS A 75 -8.35 26.50 -0.33
CA LYS A 75 -9.18 26.60 -1.55
C LYS A 75 -9.46 25.23 -2.16
N LEU A 76 -8.44 24.38 -2.26
CA LEU A 76 -8.58 23.04 -2.80
C LEU A 76 -9.46 22.14 -1.92
N ARG A 77 -9.38 22.28 -0.59
CA ARG A 77 -10.30 21.62 0.34
C ARG A 77 -11.74 22.03 0.04
N ASP A 78 -12.01 23.32 -0.08
CA ASP A 78 -13.37 23.82 -0.29
C ASP A 78 -13.91 23.43 -1.69
N GLU A 79 -13.05 23.31 -2.70
CA GLU A 79 -13.40 22.72 -4.00
C GLU A 79 -13.77 21.24 -3.89
N ILE A 80 -12.95 20.45 -3.19
CA ILE A 80 -13.23 19.03 -2.96
C ILE A 80 -14.56 18.86 -2.22
N LEU A 81 -14.76 19.59 -1.11
CA LEU A 81 -15.98 19.50 -0.31
C LEU A 81 -17.24 19.86 -1.12
N ARG A 82 -17.16 20.84 -2.02
CA ARG A 82 -18.29 21.21 -2.91
C ARG A 82 -18.60 20.16 -3.97
N SER A 83 -17.65 19.31 -4.32
CA SER A 83 -17.82 18.22 -5.29
C SER A 83 -18.25 16.89 -4.66
N LEU A 84 -18.32 16.81 -3.33
CA LEU A 84 -18.78 15.60 -2.64
C LEU A 84 -20.30 15.45 -2.75
N PRO A 85 -20.81 14.21 -2.80
CA PRO A 85 -22.24 13.97 -2.69
C PRO A 85 -22.77 14.47 -1.34
N ALA A 86 -24.03 14.91 -1.34
CA ALA A 86 -24.68 15.45 -0.14
C ALA A 86 -24.86 14.40 0.98
N ALA A 87 -24.88 13.12 0.63
CA ALA A 87 -25.01 12.02 1.57
C ALA A 87 -24.06 10.86 1.23
N TRP A 88 -23.57 10.20 2.27
CA TRP A 88 -22.87 8.93 2.22
C TRP A 88 -23.70 7.92 3.01
N ASP A 89 -24.27 6.94 2.34
CA ASP A 89 -25.16 5.95 2.94
C ASP A 89 -24.52 4.56 3.05
N LYS A 90 -25.23 3.64 3.70
CA LYS A 90 -24.79 2.26 3.91
C LYS A 90 -24.58 1.52 2.57
N GLU A 91 -25.39 1.82 1.56
CA GLU A 91 -25.28 1.20 0.24
C GLU A 91 -23.99 1.64 -0.48
N SER A 92 -23.67 2.93 -0.44
CA SER A 92 -22.43 3.49 -0.98
C SER A 92 -21.20 2.87 -0.30
N ALA A 93 -21.23 2.74 1.03
CA ALA A 93 -20.19 2.04 1.79
C ALA A 93 -20.05 0.56 1.38
N ALA A 94 -21.17 -0.13 1.20
CA ALA A 94 -21.18 -1.52 0.77
C ALA A 94 -20.65 -1.70 -0.67
N ASN A 95 -20.99 -0.78 -1.58
CA ASN A 95 -20.48 -0.77 -2.95
C ASN A 95 -18.96 -0.58 -2.96
N TYR A 96 -18.44 0.43 -2.24
CA TYR A 96 -17.00 0.65 -2.08
C TYR A 96 -16.27 -0.59 -1.54
N LEU A 97 -16.84 -1.24 -0.51
CA LEU A 97 -16.25 -2.44 0.09
C LEU A 97 -16.28 -3.65 -0.87
N ARG A 98 -17.35 -3.83 -1.65
CA ARG A 98 -17.43 -4.89 -2.67
C ARG A 98 -16.41 -4.68 -3.79
N GLU A 99 -16.23 -3.46 -4.26
CA GLU A 99 -15.19 -3.12 -5.24
C GLU A 99 -13.79 -3.36 -4.67
N THR A 100 -13.55 -2.93 -3.44
CA THR A 100 -12.29 -3.15 -2.71
C THR A 100 -12.00 -4.64 -2.57
N LYS A 101 -13.00 -5.45 -2.20
CA LYS A 101 -12.90 -6.91 -2.11
C LYS A 101 -12.52 -7.54 -3.45
N THR A 102 -13.21 -7.14 -4.53
CA THR A 102 -12.95 -7.64 -5.88
C THR A 102 -11.52 -7.33 -6.33
N ARG A 103 -11.06 -6.09 -6.13
CA ARG A 103 -9.67 -5.69 -6.45
C ARG A 103 -8.65 -6.48 -5.64
N PHE A 104 -8.88 -6.62 -4.33
CA PHE A 104 -8.00 -7.39 -3.45
C PHE A 104 -7.92 -8.87 -3.88
N ALA A 105 -9.07 -9.48 -4.17
CA ALA A 105 -9.14 -10.84 -4.67
C ALA A 105 -8.43 -11.01 -6.02
N ALA A 106 -8.54 -10.04 -6.93
CA ALA A 106 -7.82 -10.05 -8.21
C ALA A 106 -6.30 -10.04 -8.01
N TYR A 107 -5.78 -9.22 -7.10
CA TYR A 107 -4.35 -9.23 -6.77
C TYR A 107 -3.91 -10.57 -6.17
N LEU A 108 -4.68 -11.14 -5.24
CA LEU A 108 -4.37 -12.45 -4.66
C LEU A 108 -4.46 -13.58 -5.71
N ALA A 109 -5.36 -13.46 -6.68
CA ALA A 109 -5.55 -14.46 -7.73
C ALA A 109 -4.40 -14.49 -8.75
N ALA A 110 -3.60 -13.43 -8.85
CA ALA A 110 -2.48 -13.34 -9.79
C ALA A 110 -1.51 -14.54 -9.66
N VAL A 111 -0.96 -14.96 -10.80
CA VAL A 111 0.01 -16.08 -10.88
C VAL A 111 1.29 -15.75 -10.11
N ALA A 112 1.72 -14.49 -10.19
CA ALA A 112 2.88 -13.99 -9.48
C ALA A 112 2.55 -12.63 -8.84
N LEU A 113 3.03 -12.44 -7.60
CA LEU A 113 2.97 -11.17 -6.90
C LEU A 113 4.26 -10.39 -7.21
N THR A 114 4.15 -9.46 -8.16
CA THR A 114 5.21 -8.50 -8.51
C THR A 114 5.33 -7.42 -7.44
N ASP A 115 6.43 -6.68 -7.43
CA ASP A 115 6.62 -5.54 -6.52
C ASP A 115 5.51 -4.49 -6.68
N ASP A 116 5.07 -4.25 -7.92
CA ASP A 116 3.95 -3.35 -8.22
C ASP A 116 2.62 -3.88 -7.65
N ALA A 117 2.36 -5.19 -7.76
CA ALA A 117 1.17 -5.80 -7.18
C ALA A 117 1.17 -5.68 -5.65
N LEU A 118 2.32 -5.93 -5.00
CA LEU A 118 2.47 -5.75 -3.55
C LEU A 118 2.27 -4.28 -3.15
N HIS A 119 2.80 -3.35 -3.95
CA HIS A 119 2.63 -1.92 -3.74
C HIS A 119 1.16 -1.49 -3.85
N ASP A 120 0.41 -2.04 -4.80
CA ASP A 120 -1.00 -1.71 -4.96
C ASP A 120 -1.89 -2.36 -3.91
N ILE A 121 -1.58 -3.60 -3.47
CA ILE A 121 -2.22 -4.21 -2.30
C ILE A 121 -2.05 -3.29 -1.08
N ARG A 122 -0.82 -2.76 -0.87
CA ARG A 122 -0.55 -1.82 0.22
C ARG A 122 -1.41 -0.57 0.14
N LYS A 123 -1.56 0.04 -1.05
CA LYS A 123 -2.42 1.21 -1.24
C LYS A 123 -3.86 0.88 -0.87
N LEU A 124 -4.38 -0.23 -1.39
CA LEU A 124 -5.75 -0.66 -1.14
C LEU A 124 -6.02 -0.86 0.37
N LEU A 125 -5.10 -1.49 1.09
CA LEU A 125 -5.23 -1.66 2.54
C LEU A 125 -5.16 -0.32 3.28
N LYS A 126 -4.28 0.60 2.88
CA LYS A 126 -4.21 1.94 3.49
C LYS A 126 -5.47 2.75 3.23
N ASP A 127 -5.97 2.75 2.00
CA ASP A 127 -7.21 3.43 1.64
C ASP A 127 -8.35 2.94 2.53
N LEU A 128 -8.49 1.61 2.67
CA LEU A 128 -9.47 1.00 3.55
C LEU A 128 -9.28 1.40 5.03
N LEU A 129 -8.04 1.38 5.54
CA LEU A 129 -7.74 1.75 6.93
C LEU A 129 -8.05 3.22 7.22
N TYR A 130 -7.86 4.13 6.25
CA TYR A 130 -8.20 5.54 6.39
C TYR A 130 -9.71 5.76 6.50
N VAL A 131 -10.50 4.98 5.76
CA VAL A 131 -11.96 5.11 5.79
C VAL A 131 -12.65 4.19 6.78
N TRP A 132 -11.91 3.29 7.44
CA TRP A 132 -12.46 2.29 8.36
C TRP A 132 -13.46 2.84 9.39
N PRO A 133 -13.21 3.99 10.05
CA PRO A 133 -14.16 4.56 11.02
C PRO A 133 -15.53 4.92 10.42
N TYR A 134 -15.61 5.10 9.10
CA TYR A 134 -16.84 5.44 8.38
C TYR A 134 -17.54 4.20 7.79
N LEU A 135 -16.99 3.01 8.01
CA LEU A 135 -17.49 1.74 7.48
C LEU A 135 -18.01 0.79 8.58
N GLU A 136 -18.20 1.31 9.79
CA GLU A 136 -18.62 0.52 10.95
C GLU A 136 -19.90 -0.30 10.66
N GLY A 137 -19.87 -1.57 11.04
CA GLY A 137 -20.94 -2.55 10.75
C GLY A 137 -20.90 -3.15 9.34
N VAL A 138 -20.53 -2.39 8.30
CA VAL A 138 -20.59 -2.87 6.90
C VAL A 138 -19.42 -3.78 6.54
N VAL A 139 -18.23 -3.55 7.13
CA VAL A 139 -17.04 -4.36 6.82
C VAL A 139 -17.29 -5.84 7.12
N ALA A 140 -17.86 -6.16 8.29
CA ALA A 140 -18.12 -7.54 8.71
C ALA A 140 -19.20 -8.24 7.87
N GLU A 141 -20.09 -7.48 7.21
CA GLU A 141 -21.10 -8.03 6.29
C GLU A 141 -20.47 -8.50 4.97
N ILE A 142 -19.37 -7.86 4.53
CA ILE A 142 -18.75 -8.10 3.22
C ILE A 142 -17.48 -8.96 3.32
N PHE A 143 -16.72 -8.76 4.37
CA PHE A 143 -15.45 -9.41 4.61
C PHE A 143 -15.55 -10.36 5.81
N PRO A 144 -15.01 -11.58 5.72
CA PRO A 144 -14.97 -12.49 6.87
C PRO A 144 -14.08 -11.89 7.97
N PRO A 145 -14.63 -11.56 9.16
CA PRO A 145 -13.90 -10.82 10.20
C PRO A 145 -12.68 -11.57 10.75
N GLN A 146 -12.67 -12.90 10.64
CA GLN A 146 -11.54 -13.74 11.07
C GLN A 146 -10.29 -13.54 10.21
N PHE A 147 -10.44 -13.17 8.94
CA PHE A 147 -9.31 -12.96 8.01
C PHE A 147 -9.08 -11.49 7.68
N PHE A 148 -10.10 -10.67 7.89
CA PHE A 148 -10.11 -9.31 7.40
C PHE A 148 -10.82 -8.41 8.40
N ASN A 149 -10.07 -8.09 9.45
CA ASN A 149 -10.39 -7.09 10.46
C ASN A 149 -9.33 -5.97 10.45
N ARG A 150 -9.63 -4.89 11.17
CA ARG A 150 -8.79 -3.69 11.19
C ARG A 150 -7.35 -4.00 11.59
N GLU A 151 -7.16 -4.80 12.62
CA GLU A 151 -5.84 -5.16 13.13
C GLU A 151 -5.04 -5.96 12.11
N THR A 152 -5.67 -6.95 11.47
CA THR A 152 -5.02 -7.77 10.44
C THR A 152 -4.63 -6.92 9.22
N CYS A 153 -5.52 -6.03 8.78
CA CYS A 153 -5.24 -5.09 7.69
C CYS A 153 -4.08 -4.16 8.06
N GLN A 154 -4.05 -3.66 9.29
CA GLN A 154 -2.98 -2.80 9.81
C GLN A 154 -1.63 -3.52 9.79
N GLN A 155 -1.55 -4.71 10.38
CA GLN A 155 -0.31 -5.51 10.41
C GLN A 155 0.19 -5.85 9.00
N LEU A 156 -0.70 -6.18 8.08
CA LEU A 156 -0.34 -6.46 6.69
C LEU A 156 0.14 -5.19 5.96
N ALA A 157 -0.54 -4.06 6.15
CA ALA A 157 -0.16 -2.77 5.57
C ALA A 157 1.22 -2.29 6.09
N GLU A 158 1.53 -2.56 7.36
CA GLU A 158 2.85 -2.28 7.96
C GLU A 158 3.95 -3.13 7.32
N LYS A 159 3.74 -4.46 7.21
CA LYS A 159 4.73 -5.35 6.56
C LYS A 159 4.97 -4.96 5.10
N LEU A 160 3.90 -4.68 4.35
CA LEU A 160 4.01 -4.16 2.98
C LEU A 160 4.70 -2.79 2.95
N GLY A 161 4.52 -1.99 4.00
CA GLY A 161 5.23 -0.73 4.22
C GLY A 161 6.73 -0.91 4.35
N SER A 162 7.18 -1.83 5.21
CA SER A 162 8.61 -2.14 5.37
C SER A 162 9.24 -2.60 4.05
N PHE A 163 8.55 -3.48 3.32
CA PHE A 163 9.02 -3.95 2.02
C PHE A 163 9.14 -2.81 1.01
N GLN A 164 8.12 -1.94 0.95
CA GLN A 164 8.16 -0.78 0.07
C GLN A 164 9.30 0.17 0.43
N ASP A 165 9.55 0.38 1.73
CA ASP A 165 10.65 1.22 2.20
C ASP A 165 12.01 0.64 1.75
N CYS A 166 12.17 -0.69 1.74
CA CYS A 166 13.35 -1.34 1.14
C CYS A 166 13.46 -1.08 -0.36
N CYS A 167 12.35 -1.19 -1.11
CA CYS A 167 12.33 -0.91 -2.55
C CYS A 167 12.74 0.55 -2.86
N VAL A 168 12.23 1.51 -2.10
CA VAL A 168 12.56 2.94 -2.26
C VAL A 168 14.01 3.24 -1.87
N ALA A 169 14.51 2.65 -0.79
CA ALA A 169 15.92 2.78 -0.42
C ALA A 169 16.83 2.31 -1.56
N LEU A 170 16.50 1.14 -2.15
CA LEU A 170 17.30 0.56 -3.22
C LEU A 170 17.39 1.40 -4.49
N THR A 171 16.40 2.26 -4.77
CA THR A 171 16.41 3.11 -5.97
C THR A 171 17.41 4.26 -5.89
N LEU A 172 17.89 4.60 -4.69
CA LEU A 172 18.84 5.69 -4.46
C LEU A 172 20.30 5.23 -4.38
N PHE A 173 20.58 3.93 -4.50
CA PHE A 173 21.95 3.45 -4.70
C PHE A 173 22.40 3.72 -6.12
N HIS A 174 23.21 4.76 -6.28
CA HIS A 174 23.84 5.09 -7.54
C HIS A 174 25.36 5.24 -7.35
N PRO A 175 26.12 4.12 -7.43
CA PRO A 175 27.58 4.15 -7.32
C PRO A 175 28.21 5.05 -8.39
N ASP A 176 27.60 5.11 -9.57
CA ASP A 176 28.10 5.83 -10.74
C ASP A 176 27.86 7.34 -10.67
N LEU A 177 27.01 7.82 -9.75
CA LEU A 177 26.64 9.23 -9.66
C LEU A 177 27.62 10.08 -8.83
N LEU A 178 28.66 9.47 -8.26
CA LEU A 178 29.61 10.17 -7.40
C LEU A 178 31.06 9.87 -7.81
N PRO A 179 31.57 10.52 -8.87
CA PRO A 179 32.98 10.41 -9.26
C PRO A 179 33.95 10.84 -8.16
N GLU A 180 33.45 11.57 -7.15
CA GLU A 180 34.21 12.11 -6.02
C GLU A 180 34.35 11.13 -4.83
N LEU A 181 33.61 10.01 -4.80
CA LEU A 181 33.78 9.03 -3.71
C LEU A 181 35.09 8.27 -3.85
N SER A 182 35.70 7.92 -2.71
CA SER A 182 36.87 7.05 -2.68
C SER A 182 36.54 5.66 -3.21
N VAL A 183 37.55 4.91 -3.64
CA VAL A 183 37.37 3.53 -4.14
C VAL A 183 36.78 2.65 -3.04
N GLU A 184 37.22 2.86 -1.79
CA GLU A 184 36.77 2.15 -0.61
C GLU A 184 35.29 2.42 -0.32
N GLU A 185 34.85 3.67 -0.36
CA GLU A 185 33.43 4.01 -0.17
C GLU A 185 32.55 3.42 -1.27
N ARG A 186 33.01 3.41 -2.53
CA ARG A 186 32.25 2.78 -3.63
C ARG A 186 32.09 1.28 -3.41
N GLN A 187 33.17 0.58 -3.05
CA GLN A 187 33.11 -0.85 -2.71
C GLN A 187 32.18 -1.10 -1.52
N GLN A 188 32.25 -0.25 -0.51
CA GLN A 188 31.38 -0.34 0.65
C GLN A 188 29.89 -0.17 0.27
N LEU A 189 29.56 0.77 -0.62
CA LEU A 189 28.19 0.96 -1.09
C LEU A 189 27.64 -0.24 -1.86
N VAL A 190 28.49 -0.97 -2.58
CA VAL A 190 28.08 -2.24 -3.23
C VAL A 190 27.67 -3.26 -2.16
N LEU A 191 28.48 -3.45 -1.12
CA LEU A 191 28.17 -4.37 -0.01
C LEU A 191 26.90 -3.97 0.74
N ILE A 192 26.73 -2.67 1.02
CA ILE A 192 25.53 -2.13 1.67
C ILE A 192 24.30 -2.41 0.80
N ARG A 193 24.38 -2.16 -0.52
CA ARG A 193 23.29 -2.42 -1.46
C ARG A 193 22.90 -3.89 -1.45
N GLU A 194 23.86 -4.81 -1.41
CA GLU A 194 23.59 -6.24 -1.30
C GLU A 194 22.87 -6.62 -0.01
N VAL A 195 23.27 -6.04 1.14
CA VAL A 195 22.57 -6.23 2.42
C VAL A 195 21.13 -5.77 2.32
N CYS A 196 20.89 -4.57 1.80
CA CYS A 196 19.55 -4.03 1.60
C CYS A 196 18.71 -4.91 0.64
N ASN A 197 19.33 -5.43 -0.43
CA ASN A 197 18.66 -6.31 -1.37
C ASN A 197 18.28 -7.66 -0.74
N ARG A 198 19.17 -8.28 0.04
CA ARG A 198 18.85 -9.50 0.80
C ARG A 198 17.69 -9.27 1.77
N ARG A 199 17.66 -8.13 2.45
CA ARG A 199 16.55 -7.76 3.33
C ARG A 199 15.24 -7.61 2.55
N LYS A 200 15.25 -6.88 1.43
CA LYS A 200 14.08 -6.76 0.53
C LYS A 200 13.53 -8.14 0.15
N GLU A 201 14.37 -9.04 -0.32
CA GLU A 201 13.94 -10.38 -0.74
C GLU A 201 13.42 -11.23 0.44
N GLY A 202 14.02 -11.10 1.63
CA GLY A 202 13.51 -11.72 2.84
C GLY A 202 12.11 -11.24 3.21
N GLU A 203 11.90 -9.92 3.21
CA GLU A 203 10.58 -9.31 3.46
C GLU A 203 9.57 -9.70 2.37
N ARG A 204 9.99 -9.71 1.10
CA ARG A 204 9.17 -10.14 -0.04
C ARG A 204 8.68 -11.58 0.12
N LYS A 205 9.59 -12.51 0.44
CA LYS A 205 9.24 -13.91 0.65
C LYS A 205 8.21 -14.06 1.77
N ALA A 206 8.46 -13.46 2.93
CA ALA A 206 7.55 -13.52 4.07
C ALA A 206 6.16 -12.93 3.75
N LEU A 207 6.10 -11.85 2.95
CA LEU A 207 4.86 -11.25 2.48
C LEU A 207 4.09 -12.16 1.53
N VAL A 208 4.78 -12.73 0.53
CA VAL A 208 4.18 -13.64 -0.44
C VAL A 208 3.60 -14.87 0.28
N ASP A 209 4.37 -15.47 1.19
CA ASP A 209 3.91 -16.61 1.99
C ASP A 209 2.64 -16.25 2.78
N ARG A 210 2.61 -15.08 3.43
CA ARG A 210 1.44 -14.61 4.18
C ARG A 210 0.22 -14.36 3.29
N LEU A 211 0.41 -13.75 2.11
CA LEU A 211 -0.68 -13.48 1.16
C LEU A 211 -1.21 -14.76 0.53
N GLN A 212 -0.35 -15.75 0.29
CA GLN A 212 -0.76 -17.07 -0.20
C GLN A 212 -1.59 -17.84 0.84
N LEU A 213 -1.21 -17.79 2.12
CA LEU A 213 -2.02 -18.34 3.20
C LEU A 213 -3.41 -17.69 3.24
N LEU A 214 -3.47 -16.36 3.20
CA LEU A 214 -4.73 -15.62 3.17
C LEU A 214 -5.59 -15.98 1.95
N LYS A 215 -4.98 -16.13 0.77
CA LYS A 215 -5.66 -16.59 -0.46
C LYS A 215 -6.30 -17.97 -0.26
N ASN A 216 -5.56 -18.91 0.32
CA ASN A 216 -6.05 -20.27 0.54
C ASN A 216 -7.19 -20.30 1.57
N GLU A 217 -7.07 -19.53 2.64
CA GLU A 217 -8.12 -19.37 3.66
C GLU A 217 -9.40 -18.78 3.07
N ILE A 218 -9.29 -17.74 2.25
CA ILE A 218 -10.45 -17.14 1.56
C ILE A 218 -11.09 -18.16 0.62
N ARG A 219 -10.29 -18.88 -0.18
CA ARG A 219 -10.79 -19.88 -1.13
C ARG A 219 -11.53 -21.03 -0.44
N ALA A 220 -10.97 -21.57 0.64
CA ALA A 220 -11.58 -22.65 1.39
C ALA A 220 -12.94 -22.25 1.96
N ASN A 221 -13.06 -21.05 2.52
CA ASN A 221 -14.31 -20.58 3.11
C ASN A 221 -15.38 -20.19 2.08
N MET A 222 -14.98 -19.71 0.89
CA MET A 222 -15.92 -19.43 -0.20
C MET A 222 -16.49 -20.71 -0.83
N GLN A 223 -15.78 -21.84 -0.81
CA GLN A 223 -16.29 -23.12 -1.33
C GLN A 223 -17.29 -23.79 -0.38
N VAL A 224 -17.13 -23.61 0.94
CA VAL A 224 -17.99 -24.22 1.98
C VAL A 224 -19.38 -23.54 2.04
N GLN A 225 -19.50 -22.26 1.67
CA GLN A 225 -20.78 -21.55 1.68
C GLN A 225 -21.71 -21.90 0.49
N THR A 226 -21.20 -22.52 -0.58
CA THR A 226 -22.01 -22.96 -1.73
C THR A 226 -22.65 -24.35 -1.57
N THR A 227 -22.35 -25.07 -0.49
CA THR A 227 -22.93 -26.40 -0.21
C THR A 227 -23.94 -26.32 0.93
N VAL A 228 -25.00 -25.53 0.76
CA VAL A 228 -26.22 -25.71 1.56
C VAL A 228 -27.10 -26.71 0.79
N PRO A 229 -27.51 -27.84 1.38
CA PRO A 229 -28.39 -28.77 0.69
C PRO A 229 -29.73 -28.07 0.43
N VAL A 230 -30.17 -28.08 -0.82
CA VAL A 230 -31.57 -27.82 -1.16
C VAL A 230 -32.39 -28.86 -0.39
N SER A 231 -33.08 -28.40 0.66
CA SER A 231 -34.10 -29.19 1.32
C SER A 231 -35.16 -29.51 0.27
N THR A 232 -35.15 -30.74 -0.22
CA THR A 232 -36.25 -31.29 -1.01
C THR A 232 -37.46 -31.33 -0.09
N GLY A 233 -38.30 -30.31 -0.21
CA GLY A 233 -39.61 -30.27 0.45
C GLY A 233 -40.39 -31.51 0.04
N ASN A 234 -40.78 -32.30 1.03
CA ASN A 234 -41.70 -33.41 0.89
C ASN A 234 -42.99 -32.89 0.25
N ALA A 235 -43.33 -33.45 -0.92
CA ALA A 235 -44.67 -33.42 -1.45
C ALA A 235 -45.52 -34.37 -0.61
N GLU A 236 -46.23 -33.84 0.39
CA GLU A 236 -47.32 -34.57 1.03
C GLU A 236 -48.53 -34.59 0.10
N GLU A 237 -48.95 -35.82 -0.17
CA GLU A 237 -50.08 -36.28 -0.95
C GLU A 237 -51.39 -35.60 -0.50
N ARG A 238 -52.13 -35.02 -1.45
CA ARG A 238 -53.58 -34.83 -1.30
C ARG A 238 -54.30 -35.85 -2.14
N SER A 239 -54.73 -36.91 -1.47
CA SER A 239 -55.67 -37.92 -1.95
C SER A 239 -57.09 -37.56 -1.46
N THR A 240 -57.97 -37.35 -2.43
CA THR A 240 -59.41 -37.70 -2.51
C THR A 240 -60.34 -37.64 -1.28
N GLN A 241 -61.38 -36.80 -1.39
CA GLN A 241 -62.83 -37.01 -1.13
C GLN A 241 -63.49 -35.62 -1.28
N GLU A 242 -64.60 -35.38 -2.00
CA GLU A 242 -65.81 -36.16 -2.32
C GLU A 242 -66.22 -36.04 -3.80
#